data_AF-A0A966SQQ3-F1
#
_entry.id   AF-A0A966SQQ3-F1
#
_cell.length_a   1.000
_cell.length_b   1.000
_cell.length_c   1.000
_cell.angle_alpha   90.00
_cell.angle_beta   90.00
_cell.angle_gamma   90.00
#
_symmetry.space_group_name_H-M   'P 1'
#
loop_
_entity.id
_entity.type
_entity.pdbx_description
1 polymer ?
#
loop_
_entity_poly.entity_id
_entity_poly.type
_entity_poly.pdbx_seq_one_letter_code
_entity_poly.pdbx_strand_id
1 'polypeptide(L)'
;MNPDFTRRDALGAGALAAGLALLNDAVGADNPAANVGDRTTTIKISALKPFRVGTKAYIKIETNHGIFGWGEVTGLDPTVACELANILFELLNGENPTRIEYLWQKVYRAHRNVRGGSFLVHVLSAIDCALWDITGKLWGVPVYRLLGGPVRDYVR
;
A
#
# COMPACT_ATOMS: atom_id res chain seq x y z
N MET A 1 -28.28 -42.86 30.55
CA MET A 1 -28.37 -43.16 29.11
C MET A 1 -29.46 -42.25 28.56
N ASN A 2 -29.10 -41.04 28.11
CA ASN A 2 -30.07 -39.99 27.75
C ASN A 2 -30.39 -40.07 26.25
N PRO A 3 -31.66 -40.18 25.85
CA PRO A 3 -32.04 -40.26 24.44
C PRO A 3 -32.17 -38.86 23.81
N ASP A 4 -32.24 -38.85 22.47
CA ASP A 4 -32.68 -37.74 21.61
C ASP A 4 -31.63 -36.72 21.16
N PHE A 5 -30.63 -37.19 20.41
CA PHE A 5 -29.98 -36.40 19.36
C PHE A 5 -30.65 -36.72 18.02
N THR A 6 -31.46 -35.80 17.50
CA THR A 6 -32.21 -36.01 16.24
C THR A 6 -31.40 -35.55 15.03
N ARG A 7 -31.62 -36.17 13.84
CA ARG A 7 -30.89 -35.83 12.59
C ARG A 7 -31.01 -34.35 12.18
N ARG A 8 -32.05 -33.64 12.63
CA ARG A 8 -32.22 -32.20 12.43
C ARG A 8 -31.23 -31.36 13.25
N ASP A 9 -30.88 -31.81 14.45
CA ASP A 9 -29.92 -31.12 15.33
C ASP A 9 -28.50 -31.24 14.77
N ALA A 10 -28.17 -32.38 14.14
CA ALA A 10 -26.89 -32.58 13.46
C ALA A 10 -26.72 -31.67 12.22
N LEU A 11 -27.79 -31.43 11.45
CA LEU A 11 -27.75 -30.53 10.29
C LEU A 11 -27.69 -29.05 10.70
N GLY A 12 -28.39 -28.66 11.78
CA GLY A 12 -28.31 -27.31 12.34
C GLY A 12 -26.92 -26.98 12.90
N ALA A 13 -26.31 -27.95 13.61
CA ALA A 13 -24.94 -27.81 14.12
C ALA A 13 -23.89 -27.76 12.98
N GLY A 14 -24.06 -28.56 11.93
CA GLY A 14 -23.17 -28.56 10.76
C GLY A 14 -23.23 -27.26 9.95
N ALA A 15 -24.43 -26.69 9.77
CA ALA A 15 -24.62 -25.41 9.09
C ALA A 15 -24.07 -24.22 9.90
N LEU A 16 -24.22 -24.26 11.23
CA LEU A 16 -23.61 -23.26 12.13
C LEU A 16 -22.09 -23.37 12.14
N ALA A 17 -21.52 -24.58 12.21
CA ALA A 17 -20.07 -24.77 12.20
C ALA A 17 -19.45 -24.36 10.86
N ALA A 18 -20.09 -24.70 9.73
CA ALA A 18 -19.66 -24.25 8.41
C ALA A 18 -19.82 -22.73 8.25
N GLY A 19 -20.92 -22.15 8.75
CA GLY A 19 -21.14 -20.71 8.76
C GLY A 19 -20.13 -19.97 9.63
N LEU A 20 -19.77 -20.50 10.80
CA LEU A 20 -18.76 -19.95 11.69
C LEU A 20 -17.36 -20.08 11.11
N ALA A 21 -17.04 -21.19 10.44
CA ALA A 21 -15.77 -21.39 9.75
C ALA A 21 -15.62 -20.44 8.55
N LEU A 22 -16.68 -20.26 7.75
CA LEU A 22 -16.70 -19.28 6.66
C LEU A 22 -16.65 -17.84 7.17
N LEU A 23 -17.30 -17.54 8.29
CA LEU A 23 -17.14 -16.25 8.98
C LEU A 23 -15.71 -16.06 9.48
N ASN A 24 -15.08 -17.09 10.02
CA ASN A 24 -13.71 -17.01 10.52
C ASN A 24 -12.68 -16.92 9.39
N ASP A 25 -12.91 -17.53 8.23
CA ASP A 25 -12.12 -17.33 7.01
C ASP A 25 -12.34 -15.94 6.39
N ALA A 26 -13.58 -15.43 6.42
CA ALA A 26 -13.90 -14.09 5.92
C ALA A 26 -13.40 -12.96 6.84
N VAL A 27 -13.34 -13.21 8.16
CA VAL A 27 -12.82 -12.29 9.19
C VAL A 27 -11.31 -12.49 9.39
N GLY A 28 -10.79 -13.67 9.04
CA GLY A 28 -9.40 -14.08 9.20
C GLY A 28 -8.56 -14.00 7.93
N ALA A 29 -9.06 -13.38 6.86
CA ALA A 29 -8.19 -12.91 5.78
C ALA A 29 -7.20 -11.92 6.39
N ASP A 30 -5.99 -12.40 6.71
CA ASP A 30 -4.87 -11.69 7.33
C ASP A 30 -4.88 -10.22 6.96
N ASN A 31 -5.51 -9.37 7.79
CA ASN A 31 -5.59 -7.95 7.51
C ASN A 31 -4.17 -7.41 7.64
N PRO A 32 -3.48 -7.07 6.54
CA PRO A 32 -2.09 -6.71 6.65
C PRO A 32 -1.91 -5.36 7.35
N ALA A 33 -2.99 -4.58 7.54
CA ALA A 33 -3.01 -3.40 8.42
C ALA A 33 -2.90 -3.75 9.92
N ALA A 34 -3.39 -4.92 10.36
CA ALA A 34 -3.38 -5.31 11.77
C ALA A 34 -1.95 -5.53 12.32
N ASN A 35 -0.99 -5.80 11.44
CA ASN A 35 0.41 -6.07 11.78
C ASN A 35 1.37 -4.95 11.36
N VAL A 36 0.87 -3.73 11.11
CA VAL A 36 1.71 -2.57 10.76
C VAL A 36 2.36 -2.00 12.03
N GLY A 37 3.47 -2.60 12.43
CA GLY A 37 4.46 -1.95 13.31
C GLY A 37 5.45 -1.11 12.49
N ASP A 38 6.13 -0.14 13.10
CA ASP A 38 7.12 0.68 12.40
C ASP A 38 8.21 -0.17 11.71
N ARG A 39 9.19 -0.65 12.47
CA ARG A 39 10.31 -1.45 11.93
C ARG A 39 10.02 -2.95 11.94
N THR A 40 9.07 -3.37 12.77
CA THR A 40 8.71 -4.77 13.03
C THR A 40 7.65 -5.30 12.09
N THR A 41 7.09 -4.48 11.19
CA THR A 41 6.09 -4.99 10.25
C THR A 41 6.67 -6.04 9.30
N THR A 42 5.80 -6.98 8.93
CA THR A 42 6.04 -7.98 7.90
C THR A 42 5.81 -7.40 6.50
N ILE A 43 5.18 -6.23 6.33
CA ILE A 43 5.03 -5.60 5.01
C ILE A 43 6.30 -4.87 4.58
N LYS A 44 6.73 -5.17 3.36
CA LYS A 44 7.98 -4.72 2.78
C LYS A 44 7.76 -4.36 1.32
N ILE A 45 8.37 -3.26 0.88
CA ILE A 45 8.47 -2.92 -0.53
C ILE A 45 9.34 -3.99 -1.21
N SER A 46 8.85 -4.60 -2.29
CA SER A 46 9.50 -5.69 -3.00
C SER A 46 9.93 -5.33 -4.42
N ALA A 47 9.23 -4.39 -5.07
CA ALA A 47 9.57 -3.93 -6.40
C ALA A 47 9.09 -2.49 -6.66
N LEU A 48 9.78 -1.82 -7.57
CA LEU A 48 9.34 -0.58 -8.21
C LEU A 48 9.38 -0.78 -9.71
N LYS A 49 8.27 -0.47 -10.38
CA LYS A 49 8.10 -0.63 -11.83
C LYS A 49 7.68 0.71 -12.43
N PRO A 50 8.56 1.37 -13.19
CA PRO A 50 8.21 2.61 -13.85
C PRO A 50 7.64 2.34 -15.26
N PHE A 51 6.63 3.11 -15.65
CA PHE A 51 5.93 2.99 -16.93
C PHE A 51 5.91 4.34 -17.63
N ARG A 52 6.21 4.35 -18.92
CA ARG A 52 6.15 5.55 -19.76
C ARG A 52 4.83 5.55 -20.52
N VAL A 53 4.09 6.64 -20.41
CA VAL A 53 2.78 6.80 -21.06
C VAL A 53 2.72 8.20 -21.68
N GLY A 54 3.00 8.28 -22.99
CA GLY A 54 3.11 9.55 -23.70
C GLY A 54 4.19 10.45 -23.08
N THR A 55 3.80 11.64 -22.63
CA THR A 55 4.69 12.62 -22.00
C THR A 55 4.79 12.47 -20.47
N LYS A 56 4.19 11.43 -19.90
CA LYS A 56 4.14 11.19 -18.46
C LYS A 56 4.83 9.88 -18.09
N ALA A 57 5.28 9.79 -16.84
CA ALA A 57 5.73 8.54 -16.25
C ALA A 57 4.84 8.16 -15.06
N TYR A 58 4.55 6.87 -14.93
CA TYR A 58 3.84 6.29 -13.81
C TYR A 58 4.78 5.38 -13.03
N ILE A 59 4.76 5.46 -11.72
CA ILE A 59 5.57 4.62 -10.83
C ILE A 59 4.62 3.70 -10.08
N LYS A 60 4.80 2.39 -10.26
CA LYS A 60 4.12 1.37 -9.47
C LYS A 60 5.07 0.84 -8.42
N ILE A 61 4.68 0.88 -7.16
CA ILE A 61 5.42 0.24 -6.06
C ILE A 61 4.64 -0.99 -5.63
N GLU A 62 5.31 -2.13 -5.54
CA GLU A 62 4.73 -3.41 -5.12
C GLU A 62 5.31 -3.84 -3.78
N THR A 63 4.50 -4.56 -3.01
CA THR A 63 4.88 -5.11 -1.71
C THR A 63 4.90 -6.63 -1.73
N ASN A 64 5.56 -7.24 -0.75
CA ASN A 64 5.60 -8.69 -0.58
C ASN A 64 4.23 -9.34 -0.26
N HIS A 65 3.23 -8.54 0.11
CA HIS A 65 1.85 -9.00 0.37
C HIS A 65 0.90 -8.76 -0.81
N GLY A 66 1.43 -8.48 -2.01
CA GLY A 66 0.63 -8.29 -3.22
C GLY A 66 -0.11 -6.95 -3.31
N ILE A 67 -0.01 -6.09 -2.29
CA ILE A 67 -0.54 -4.73 -2.33
C ILE A 67 0.43 -3.86 -3.14
N PHE A 68 -0.12 -2.97 -3.96
CA PHE A 68 0.64 -2.03 -4.76
C PHE A 68 0.00 -0.66 -4.79
N GLY A 69 0.81 0.35 -5.04
CA GLY A 69 0.36 1.73 -5.20
C GLY A 69 0.93 2.40 -6.44
N TRP A 70 0.25 3.45 -6.88
CA TRP A 70 0.58 4.20 -8.07
C TRP A 70 0.90 5.66 -7.77
N GLY A 71 1.89 6.19 -8.47
CA GLY A 71 2.22 7.60 -8.51
C GLY A 71 2.44 8.07 -9.94
N GLU A 72 2.21 9.37 -10.17
CA GLU A 72 2.39 10.00 -11.48
C GLU A 72 3.51 11.04 -11.40
N VAL A 73 4.36 11.05 -12.42
CA VAL A 73 5.35 12.09 -12.69
C VAL A 73 4.90 12.85 -13.95
N THR A 74 4.77 14.17 -13.80
CA THR A 74 4.48 15.11 -14.89
C THR A 74 5.51 16.26 -14.88
N GLY A 75 5.78 16.87 -16.04
CA GLY A 75 6.70 18.01 -16.14
C GLY A 75 8.17 17.61 -16.12
N LEU A 76 8.48 16.34 -16.40
CA LEU A 76 9.83 15.81 -16.56
C LEU A 76 9.81 14.81 -17.73
N ASP A 77 10.93 14.69 -18.45
CA ASP A 77 11.06 13.66 -19.47
C ASP A 77 10.80 12.27 -18.86
N PRO A 78 9.86 11.47 -19.41
CA PRO A 78 9.43 10.23 -18.79
C PRO A 78 10.55 9.18 -18.77
N THR A 79 11.49 9.19 -19.71
CA THR A 79 12.62 8.25 -19.70
C THR A 79 13.55 8.58 -18.53
N VAL A 80 13.88 9.86 -18.35
CA VAL A 80 14.74 10.28 -17.25
C VAL A 80 14.04 10.06 -15.89
N ALA A 81 12.73 10.30 -15.81
CA ALA A 81 11.93 10.02 -14.61
C ALA A 81 11.92 8.53 -14.23
N CYS A 82 11.71 7.64 -15.20
CA CYS A 82 11.73 6.20 -14.97
C CYS A 82 13.10 5.71 -14.50
N GLU A 83 14.17 6.21 -15.11
CA GLU A 83 15.53 5.82 -14.74
C GLU A 83 15.88 6.29 -13.33
N LEU A 84 15.55 7.53 -12.98
CA LEU A 84 15.73 8.00 -11.61
C LEU A 84 14.92 7.17 -10.62
N ALA A 85 13.67 6.81 -10.94
CA ALA A 85 12.87 5.98 -10.06
C ALA A 85 13.52 4.61 -9.77
N ASN A 86 14.14 4.00 -10.79
CA ASN A 86 14.91 2.76 -10.63
C ASN A 86 16.12 2.95 -9.70
N ILE A 87 16.87 4.05 -9.84
CA ILE A 87 18.01 4.36 -8.96
C ILE A 87 17.54 4.58 -7.51
N LEU A 88 16.44 5.32 -7.32
CA LEU A 88 15.91 5.60 -5.99
C LEU A 88 15.36 4.34 -5.29
N PHE A 89 15.00 3.30 -6.04
CA PHE A 89 14.49 2.05 -5.49
C PHE A 89 15.48 1.36 -4.54
N GLU A 90 16.79 1.52 -4.73
CA GLU A 90 17.81 0.97 -3.83
C GLU A 90 17.62 1.41 -2.37
N LEU A 91 17.08 2.62 -2.16
CA LEU A 91 16.81 3.16 -0.83
C LEU A 91 15.46 2.70 -0.26
N LEU A 92 14.57 2.16 -1.09
CA LEU A 92 13.20 1.79 -0.73
C LEU A 92 13.03 0.27 -0.56
N ASN A 93 13.82 -0.53 -1.28
CA ASN A 93 13.70 -1.97 -1.25
C ASN A 93 13.82 -2.53 0.18
N GLY A 94 12.89 -3.40 0.58
CA GLY A 94 12.85 -3.98 1.92
C GLY A 94 12.40 -3.04 3.04
N GLU A 95 12.01 -1.80 2.74
CA GLU A 95 11.47 -0.90 3.76
C GLU A 95 9.97 -1.12 3.98
N ASN A 96 9.49 -0.68 5.14
CA ASN A 96 8.06 -0.62 5.43
C ASN A 96 7.42 0.54 4.62
N PRO A 97 6.46 0.27 3.70
CA PRO A 97 5.82 1.31 2.90
C PRO A 97 4.98 2.31 3.71
N THR A 98 4.54 1.97 4.92
CA THR A 98 3.69 2.87 5.74
C THR A 98 4.49 3.96 6.46
N ARG A 99 5.82 3.87 6.46
CA ARG A 99 6.72 4.89 7.06
C ARG A 99 6.99 6.01 6.06
N ILE A 100 5.93 6.61 5.53
CA ILE A 100 5.96 7.52 4.38
C ILE A 100 6.95 8.67 4.60
N GLU A 101 6.78 9.44 5.69
CA GLU A 101 7.66 10.59 5.99
C GLU A 101 9.13 10.16 6.18
N TYR A 102 9.37 9.00 6.82
CA TYR A 102 10.72 8.48 6.97
C TYR A 102 11.37 8.17 5.61
N LEU A 103 10.63 7.51 4.70
CA LEU A 103 11.11 7.19 3.37
C LEU A 103 11.33 8.45 2.53
N TRP A 104 10.41 9.42 2.65
CA TRP A 104 10.55 10.72 2.02
C TRP A 104 11.85 11.41 2.45
N GLN A 105 12.09 11.52 3.76
CA GLN A 105 13.31 12.12 4.31
C GLN A 105 14.56 11.33 3.94
N LYS A 106 14.49 9.99 3.96
CA LYS A 106 15.62 9.10 3.60
C LYS A 106 16.05 9.38 2.15
N VAL A 107 15.11 9.38 1.21
CA VAL A 107 15.40 9.61 -0.21
C VAL A 107 15.85 11.05 -0.45
N TYR A 108 15.14 12.04 0.11
CA TYR A 108 15.44 13.46 -0.06
C TYR A 108 16.82 13.85 0.48
N ARG A 109 17.25 13.24 1.59
CA ARG A 109 18.54 13.55 2.25
C ARG A 109 19.71 12.74 1.72
N ALA A 110 19.47 11.58 1.11
CA ALA A 110 20.53 10.76 0.51
C ALA A 110 21.25 11.48 -0.65
N HIS A 111 20.52 12.30 -1.40
CA HIS A 111 21.01 12.95 -2.61
C HIS A 111 21.34 14.42 -2.41
N ARG A 112 22.36 14.71 -1.59
CA ARG A 112 22.73 16.07 -1.17
C ARG A 112 22.95 17.07 -2.32
N ASN A 113 23.48 16.61 -3.46
CA ASN A 113 23.85 17.47 -4.58
C ASN A 113 22.67 17.83 -5.50
N VAL A 114 21.56 17.07 -5.46
CA VAL A 114 20.36 17.30 -6.29
C VAL A 114 19.12 17.61 -5.45
N ARG A 115 19.32 17.82 -4.14
CA ARG A 115 18.27 18.17 -3.19
C ARG A 115 17.62 19.49 -3.57
N GLY A 116 16.29 19.48 -3.64
CA GLY A 116 15.48 20.67 -4.00
C GLY A 116 15.36 20.94 -5.51
N GLY A 117 16.04 20.16 -6.36
CA GLY A 117 15.87 20.25 -7.81
C GLY A 117 14.58 19.59 -8.30
N SER A 118 14.00 20.11 -9.39
CA SER A 118 12.77 19.58 -10.01
C SER A 118 12.87 18.10 -10.33
N PHE A 119 14.05 17.65 -10.76
CA PHE A 119 14.32 16.27 -11.11
C PHE A 119 14.03 15.28 -9.96
N LEU A 120 14.65 15.51 -8.80
CA LEU A 120 14.44 14.66 -7.63
C LEU A 120 13.03 14.80 -7.08
N VAL A 121 12.53 16.04 -6.95
CA VAL A 121 11.26 16.31 -6.29
C VAL A 121 10.08 15.73 -7.07
N HIS A 122 10.07 15.79 -8.41
CA HIS A 122 8.99 15.24 -9.22
C HIS A 122 8.89 13.71 -9.11
N VAL A 123 10.03 13.02 -9.11
CA VAL A 123 10.05 11.55 -8.96
C VAL A 123 9.73 11.16 -7.51
N LEU A 124 10.24 11.91 -6.54
CA LEU A 124 9.95 11.68 -5.13
C LEU A 124 8.46 11.89 -4.80
N SER A 125 7.79 12.88 -5.40
CA SER A 125 6.35 13.06 -5.22
C SER A 125 5.54 11.89 -5.76
N ALA A 126 5.95 11.29 -6.88
CA ALA A 126 5.29 10.10 -7.40
C ALA A 126 5.48 8.90 -6.47
N ILE A 127 6.67 8.72 -5.91
CA ILE A 127 6.92 7.69 -4.88
C ILE A 127 6.03 7.94 -3.67
N ASP A 128 5.94 9.17 -3.16
CA ASP A 128 5.10 9.54 -2.01
C ASP A 128 3.62 9.21 -2.25
N CYS A 129 3.07 9.60 -3.41
CA CYS A 129 1.71 9.25 -3.82
C CYS A 129 1.49 7.73 -3.85
N ALA A 130 2.44 6.96 -4.38
CA ALA A 130 2.35 5.50 -4.43
C ALA A 130 2.35 4.88 -3.03
N LEU A 131 3.13 5.41 -2.08
CA LEU A 131 3.15 4.94 -0.70
C LEU A 131 1.84 5.27 0.04
N TRP A 132 1.26 6.44 -0.21
CA TRP A 132 -0.08 6.79 0.30
C TRP A 132 -1.17 5.90 -0.27
N ASP A 133 -1.13 5.58 -1.56
CA ASP A 133 -2.06 4.64 -2.21
C ASP A 133 -1.94 3.23 -1.60
N ILE A 134 -0.71 2.73 -1.38
CA ILE A 134 -0.49 1.46 -0.64
C ILE A 134 -1.12 1.53 0.75
N THR A 135 -0.89 2.61 1.50
CA THR A 135 -1.35 2.73 2.88
C THR A 135 -2.89 2.79 2.97
N GLY A 136 -3.54 3.51 2.05
CA GLY A 136 -5.00 3.52 1.93
C GLY A 136 -5.56 2.12 1.63
N LYS A 137 -4.99 1.42 0.65
CA LYS A 137 -5.38 0.05 0.30
C LYS A 137 -5.16 -0.94 1.44
N LEU A 138 -4.03 -0.82 2.13
CA LEU A 138 -3.67 -1.64 3.27
C LEU A 138 -4.73 -1.52 4.38
N TRP A 139 -5.19 -0.29 4.64
CA TRP A 139 -6.17 0.00 5.70
C TRP A 139 -7.63 -0.09 5.24
N GLY A 140 -7.87 -0.40 3.96
CA GLY A 140 -9.21 -0.47 3.38
C GLY A 140 -9.96 0.87 3.38
N VAL A 141 -9.25 2.00 3.44
CA VAL A 141 -9.85 3.35 3.49
C VAL A 141 -9.29 4.25 2.39
N PRO A 142 -10.10 5.19 1.85
CA PRO A 142 -9.57 6.16 0.90
C PRO A 142 -8.58 7.12 1.59
N VAL A 143 -7.55 7.55 0.86
CA VAL A 143 -6.43 8.36 1.41
C VAL A 143 -6.91 9.62 2.14
N TYR A 144 -7.95 10.30 1.66
CA TYR A 144 -8.48 11.49 2.34
C TYR A 144 -8.96 11.23 3.78
N ARG A 145 -9.36 9.99 4.12
CA ARG A 145 -9.70 9.61 5.50
C ARG A 145 -8.46 9.55 6.37
N LEU A 146 -7.33 9.11 5.83
CA LEU A 146 -6.04 9.10 6.52
C LEU A 146 -5.50 10.52 6.75
N LEU A 147 -5.83 11.46 5.85
CA LEU A 147 -5.42 12.86 5.94
C LEU A 147 -6.27 13.72 6.90
N GLY A 148 -7.21 13.13 7.64
CA GLY A 148 -8.06 13.83 8.61
C GLY A 148 -9.55 13.85 8.25
N GLY A 149 -9.96 13.24 7.15
CA GLY A 149 -11.36 13.10 6.77
C GLY A 149 -11.91 14.22 5.89
N PRO A 150 -13.15 14.07 5.40
CA PRO A 150 -13.75 15.03 4.49
C PRO A 150 -14.14 16.32 5.23
N VAL A 151 -13.75 17.47 4.65
CA VAL A 151 -14.16 18.82 5.11
C VAL A 151 -15.30 19.41 4.28
N ARG A 152 -15.75 18.69 3.26
CA ARG A 152 -16.82 19.06 2.32
C ARG A 152 -17.34 17.81 1.62
N ASP A 153 -18.55 17.91 1.04
CA ASP A 153 -19.19 16.78 0.35
C ASP A 153 -18.70 16.59 -1.10
N TYR A 154 -18.27 17.67 -1.78
CA TYR A 154 -17.82 17.62 -3.17
C TYR A 154 -16.72 18.66 -3.47
N VAL A 155 -15.82 18.34 -4.42
CA VAL A 155 -14.77 19.24 -4.94
C VAL A 155 -15.12 19.61 -6.38
N ARG A 156 -15.18 20.91 -6.68
CA ARG A 156 -15.57 21.47 -7.99
C ARG A 156 -14.46 21.40 -9.02
#